data_AF-A0A1F6MAS2-F1
#
_entry.id   AF-A0A1F6MAS2-F1
#
_cell.length_a   1.000
_cell.length_b   1.000
_cell.length_c   1.000
_cell.angle_alpha   90.00
_cell.angle_beta   90.00
_cell.angle_gamma   90.00
#
_symmetry.space_group_name_H-M   'P 1'
#
loop_
_entity.id
_entity.type
_entity.pdbx_description
1 polymer ?
#
loop_
_entity_poly.entity_id
_entity_poly.type
_entity_poly.pdbx_seq_one_letter_code
_entity_poly.pdbx_strand_id
1 'polypeptide(L)'
;MTSIRLYSLPPRLVAVFDILVGILMVLWFNHVVAMPMLGLWFGVRFFWYAVLLFSMYYPTFLSKLEHLQALIIFNIGVVFLMLFIDEKVIRSLLEAVLIIFSAASFWLVPAASGDLSVMAKPYRRWKFLMSIFGVAGIWNGVKALEIFQVTQGNLRFGLVSLAILLTVMISIWGWQEYGLVYSKKFLTAALVLAVCLAEVAYVLALWPLGYFASSFILTWVWYMIWLFLRFYISDEGIDMARQRWFLLFNVAFLLIFLIFVVRWR
;
A
#
# COMPACT_ATOMS: atom_id res chain seq x y z
N MET A 1 -3.58 -18.78 29.67
CA MET A 1 -2.17 -19.16 29.94
C MET A 1 -1.25 -18.15 29.27
N THR A 2 -0.79 -17.15 30.03
CA THR A 2 0.14 -16.10 29.59
C THR A 2 1.56 -16.55 29.91
N SER A 3 2.22 -17.25 29.00
CA SER A 3 3.69 -17.29 29.06
C SER A 3 4.20 -15.92 28.63
N ILE A 4 4.48 -15.08 29.63
CA ILE A 4 5.21 -13.84 29.42
C ILE A 4 6.59 -14.26 28.92
N ARG A 5 6.82 -14.17 27.60
CA ARG A 5 8.18 -14.28 27.06
C ARG A 5 8.97 -13.09 27.62
N LEU A 6 9.79 -13.37 28.62
CA LEU A 6 10.61 -12.42 29.40
C LEU A 6 11.60 -11.57 28.58
N TYR A 7 11.70 -11.76 27.26
CA TYR A 7 12.64 -11.04 26.40
C TYR A 7 12.02 -10.56 25.08
N SER A 8 10.79 -10.05 25.12
CA SER A 8 10.19 -9.42 23.94
C SER A 8 10.51 -7.92 23.88
N LEU A 9 10.98 -7.44 22.73
CA LEU A 9 11.32 -6.03 22.55
C LEU A 9 10.03 -5.18 22.54
N PRO A 10 10.03 -3.99 23.18
CA PRO A 10 8.89 -3.09 23.10
C PRO A 10 8.74 -2.54 21.67
N PRO A 11 7.51 -2.38 21.13
CA PRO A 11 7.30 -1.96 19.74
C PRO A 11 7.93 -0.61 19.38
N ARG A 12 8.01 0.32 20.34
CA ARG A 12 8.66 1.63 20.15
C ARG A 12 10.17 1.51 19.93
N LEU A 13 10.84 0.58 20.63
CA LEU A 13 12.27 0.33 20.43
C LEU A 13 12.52 -0.33 19.07
N VAL A 14 11.62 -1.22 18.66
CA VAL A 14 11.65 -1.87 17.34
C VAL A 14 11.51 -0.84 16.22
N ALA A 15 10.61 0.14 16.38
CA ALA A 15 10.49 1.25 15.45
C ALA A 15 11.79 2.07 15.32
N VAL A 16 12.49 2.33 16.43
CA VAL A 16 13.80 3.02 16.39
C VAL A 16 14.84 2.21 15.63
N PHE A 17 14.92 0.89 15.88
CA PHE A 17 15.81 0.03 15.12
C PHE A 17 15.46 -0.01 13.63
N ASP A 18 14.17 0.01 13.28
CA ASP A 18 13.73 0.07 11.90
C ASP A 18 14.09 1.39 11.22
N ILE A 19 14.09 2.52 11.94
CA ILE A 19 14.59 3.80 11.39
C ILE A 19 16.06 3.70 11.03
N LEU A 20 16.90 3.19 11.95
CA LEU A 20 18.34 3.08 11.73
C LEU A 20 18.66 2.18 10.54
N VAL A 21 18.04 1.00 10.47
CA VAL A 21 18.20 0.09 9.33
C VAL A 21 17.57 0.66 8.07
N GLY A 22 16.44 1.36 8.17
CA GLY A 22 15.81 2.05 7.05
C GLY A 22 16.73 3.07 6.38
N ILE A 23 17.44 3.88 7.17
CA ILE A 23 18.46 4.82 6.67
C ILE A 23 19.58 4.06 5.93
N LEU A 24 20.13 3.00 6.53
CA LEU A 24 21.17 2.19 5.88
C LEU A 24 20.67 1.55 4.57
N MET A 25 19.42 1.09 4.55
CA MET A 25 18.80 0.49 3.36
C MET A 25 18.58 1.53 2.25
N VAL A 26 18.20 2.76 2.59
CA VAL A 26 18.10 3.86 1.60
C VAL A 26 19.48 4.20 1.03
N LEU A 27 20.51 4.30 1.89
CA LEU A 27 21.89 4.53 1.42
C LEU A 27 22.35 3.42 0.47
N TRP A 28 22.09 2.15 0.81
CA TRP A 28 22.39 1.03 -0.07
C TRP A 28 21.58 1.06 -1.37
N PHE A 29 20.29 1.42 -1.31
CA PHE A 29 19.43 1.53 -2.49
C PHE A 29 20.01 2.49 -3.54
N ASN A 30 20.63 3.60 -3.11
CA ASN A 30 21.26 4.57 -4.00
C ASN A 30 22.51 4.03 -4.73
N HIS A 31 23.03 2.87 -4.33
CA HIS A 31 24.12 2.16 -5.00
C HIS A 31 23.65 0.92 -5.78
N VAL A 32 22.34 0.68 -5.87
CA VAL A 32 21.79 -0.44 -6.65
C VAL A 32 21.86 -0.12 -8.13
N VAL A 33 22.75 -0.81 -8.85
CA VAL A 33 22.95 -0.63 -10.31
C VAL A 33 22.39 -1.78 -11.15
N ALA A 34 22.07 -2.92 -10.52
CA ALA A 34 21.66 -4.14 -11.23
C ALA A 34 20.46 -4.82 -10.57
N MET A 35 19.63 -5.50 -11.37
CA MET A 35 18.44 -6.21 -10.88
C MET A 35 18.71 -7.26 -9.80
N PRO A 36 19.80 -8.08 -9.86
CA PRO A 36 20.13 -9.00 -8.76
C PRO A 36 20.42 -8.28 -7.44
N MET A 37 21.06 -7.10 -7.48
CA MET A 37 21.29 -6.28 -6.28
C MET A 37 19.97 -5.78 -5.69
N LEU A 38 19.02 -5.39 -6.54
CA LEU A 38 17.67 -5.02 -6.09
C LEU A 38 16.96 -6.21 -5.43
N GLY A 39 17.06 -7.41 -6.01
CA GLY A 39 16.52 -8.64 -5.42
C GLY A 39 17.14 -8.95 -4.06
N LEU A 40 18.46 -8.82 -3.93
CA LEU A 40 19.17 -8.97 -2.66
C LEU A 40 18.72 -7.91 -1.64
N TRP A 41 18.58 -6.66 -2.06
CA TRP A 41 18.09 -5.58 -1.22
C TRP A 41 16.69 -5.88 -0.66
N PHE A 42 15.77 -6.36 -1.50
CA PHE A 42 14.44 -6.81 -1.06
C PHE A 42 14.51 -7.98 -0.09
N GLY A 43 15.37 -8.98 -0.36
CA GLY A 43 15.57 -10.14 0.50
C GLY A 43 16.05 -9.74 1.89
N VAL A 44 17.03 -8.84 1.97
CA VAL A 44 17.53 -8.32 3.25
C VAL A 44 16.45 -7.51 3.98
N ARG A 45 15.71 -6.65 3.28
CA ARG A 45 14.65 -5.86 3.92
C ARG A 45 13.52 -6.75 4.45
N PHE A 46 13.11 -7.76 3.69
CA PHE A 46 12.11 -8.75 4.10
C PHE A 46 12.58 -9.53 5.33
N PHE A 47 13.82 -10.05 5.30
CA PHE A 47 14.40 -10.77 6.43
C PHE A 47 14.44 -9.90 7.68
N TRP A 48 14.84 -8.64 7.55
CA TRP A 48 14.84 -7.68 8.65
C TRP A 48 13.44 -7.47 9.25
N TYR A 49 12.41 -7.25 8.44
CA TYR A 49 11.03 -7.14 8.92
C TYR A 49 10.57 -8.38 9.67
N ALA A 50 10.91 -9.57 9.17
CA ALA A 50 10.59 -10.82 9.85
C ALA A 50 11.28 -10.87 11.23
N VAL A 51 12.58 -10.59 11.31
CA VAL A 51 13.33 -10.56 12.57
C VAL A 51 12.68 -9.60 13.59
N LEU A 52 12.35 -8.38 13.17
CA LEU A 52 11.69 -7.40 14.05
C LEU A 52 10.34 -7.90 14.57
N LEU A 53 9.48 -8.44 13.70
CA LEU A 53 8.16 -8.95 14.07
C LEU A 53 8.22 -10.17 15.00
N PHE A 54 9.21 -11.05 14.83
CA PHE A 54 9.37 -12.22 15.67
C PHE A 54 10.02 -11.90 17.02
N SER A 55 10.85 -10.86 17.10
CA SER A 55 11.51 -10.42 18.34
C SER A 55 10.65 -9.48 19.20
N MET A 56 9.64 -8.82 18.63
CA MET A 56 8.80 -7.87 19.37
C MET A 56 7.61 -8.50 20.11
N TYR A 57 7.16 -7.83 21.17
CA TYR A 57 5.87 -8.12 21.78
C TYR A 57 4.77 -7.82 20.77
N TYR A 58 3.85 -8.77 20.60
CA TYR A 58 2.73 -8.61 19.69
C TYR A 58 1.45 -9.08 20.37
N PRO A 59 0.41 -8.24 20.43
CA PRO A 59 -0.85 -8.62 21.05
C PRO A 59 -1.53 -9.78 20.30
N THR A 60 -2.21 -10.68 21.04
CA THR A 60 -2.76 -11.93 20.49
C THR A 60 -3.92 -11.76 19.50
N PHE A 61 -4.63 -10.63 19.54
CA PHE A 61 -5.73 -10.33 18.61
C PHE A 61 -5.25 -9.67 17.31
N LEU A 62 -3.97 -9.29 17.23
CA LEU A 62 -3.36 -8.85 15.98
C LEU A 62 -2.63 -10.02 15.35
N SER A 63 -2.66 -10.11 14.02
CA SER A 63 -1.86 -11.08 13.26
C SER A 63 -0.50 -10.48 12.90
N LYS A 64 0.59 -11.18 13.24
CA LYS A 64 1.95 -10.82 12.81
C LYS A 64 2.11 -10.91 11.30
N LEU A 65 1.45 -11.91 10.70
CA LEU A 65 1.51 -12.17 9.26
C LEU A 65 0.87 -11.04 8.46
N GLU A 66 -0.26 -10.51 8.93
CA GLU A 66 -0.92 -9.36 8.28
C GLU A 66 -0.04 -8.10 8.34
N HIS A 67 0.68 -7.88 9.44
CA HIS A 67 1.63 -6.76 9.54
C HIS A 67 2.80 -6.95 8.58
N LEU A 68 3.36 -8.16 8.51
CA LEU A 68 4.42 -8.49 7.55
C LEU A 68 3.96 -8.26 6.11
N GLN A 69 2.76 -8.72 5.76
CA GLN A 69 2.16 -8.50 4.43
C GLN A 69 2.03 -7.01 4.12
N ALA A 70 1.52 -6.21 5.07
CA ALA A 70 1.42 -4.75 4.91
C ALA A 70 2.78 -4.11 4.63
N LEU A 71 3.82 -4.50 5.38
CA LEU A 71 5.20 -4.01 5.22
C LEU A 71 5.78 -4.38 3.86
N ILE A 72 5.51 -5.59 3.36
CA ILE A 72 5.99 -6.06 2.06
C ILE A 72 5.30 -5.32 0.92
N ILE A 73 3.96 -5.25 0.96
CA ILE A 73 3.15 -4.54 -0.03
C ILE A 73 3.61 -3.08 -0.12
N PHE A 74 3.77 -2.43 1.03
CA PHE A 74 4.29 -1.07 1.13
C PHE A 74 5.69 -0.93 0.54
N ASN A 75 6.63 -1.79 0.94
CA ASN A 75 8.01 -1.75 0.48
C ASN A 75 8.10 -1.92 -1.04
N ILE A 76 7.39 -2.90 -1.60
CA ILE A 76 7.30 -3.11 -3.06
C ILE A 76 6.77 -1.85 -3.74
N GLY A 77 5.68 -1.27 -3.22
CA GLY A 77 5.09 -0.06 -3.80
C GLY A 77 6.03 1.14 -3.79
N VAL A 78 6.61 1.46 -2.63
CA VAL A 78 7.51 2.62 -2.50
C VAL A 78 8.77 2.44 -3.33
N VAL A 79 9.35 1.24 -3.38
CA VAL A 79 10.50 0.97 -4.24
C VAL A 79 10.14 1.14 -5.71
N PHE A 80 8.98 0.65 -6.18
CA PHE A 80 8.56 0.92 -7.56
C PHE A 80 8.35 2.40 -7.84
N LEU A 81 7.84 3.18 -6.89
CA LEU A 81 7.77 4.64 -7.04
C LEU A 81 9.18 5.24 -7.16
N MET A 82 10.11 4.84 -6.29
CA MET A 82 11.49 5.33 -6.29
C MET A 82 12.27 4.96 -7.56
N LEU A 83 12.01 3.79 -8.16
CA LEU A 83 12.70 3.33 -9.38
C LEU A 83 12.35 4.17 -10.61
N PHE A 84 11.15 4.76 -10.66
CA PHE A 84 10.65 5.49 -11.83
C PHE A 84 10.50 6.99 -11.57
N ILE A 85 11.08 7.53 -10.49
CA ILE A 85 11.07 8.96 -10.18
C ILE A 85 12.49 9.50 -10.19
N ASP A 86 12.76 10.38 -11.14
CA ASP A 86 14.08 11.02 -11.31
C ASP A 86 14.22 12.31 -10.48
N GLU A 87 13.10 12.96 -10.15
CA GLU A 87 13.10 14.22 -9.43
C GLU A 87 13.63 14.03 -8.00
N LYS A 88 14.77 14.66 -7.71
CA LYS A 88 15.52 14.45 -6.45
C LYS A 88 14.66 14.73 -5.22
N VAL A 89 13.89 15.82 -5.25
CA VAL A 89 13.04 16.23 -4.12
C VAL A 89 11.97 15.18 -3.84
N ILE A 90 11.29 14.69 -4.88
CA ILE A 90 10.24 13.67 -4.73
C ILE A 90 10.85 12.34 -4.29
N ARG A 91 12.01 11.97 -4.84
CA ARG A 91 12.74 10.77 -4.44
C ARG A 91 13.15 10.82 -2.96
N SER A 92 13.73 11.91 -2.48
CA SER A 92 14.06 12.07 -1.06
C SER A 92 12.83 12.03 -0.16
N LEU A 93 11.69 12.55 -0.61
CA LEU A 93 10.42 12.41 0.10
C LEU A 93 9.97 10.94 0.19
N LEU A 94 10.11 10.17 -0.89
CA LEU A 94 9.80 8.74 -0.89
C LEU A 94 10.75 7.92 -0.01
N GLU A 95 12.03 8.28 0.03
CA GLU A 95 13.01 7.71 0.95
C GLU A 95 12.60 7.95 2.40
N ALA A 96 12.20 9.19 2.74
CA ALA A 96 11.67 9.52 4.06
C ALA A 96 10.37 8.75 4.37
N VAL A 97 9.47 8.61 3.39
CA VAL A 97 8.24 7.80 3.53
C VAL A 97 8.60 6.34 3.82
N LEU A 98 9.54 5.74 3.08
CA LEU A 98 9.98 4.36 3.28
C LEU A 98 10.42 4.11 4.74
N ILE A 99 11.20 5.03 5.30
CA ILE A 99 11.73 4.95 6.68
C ILE A 99 10.63 5.22 7.70
N ILE A 100 9.93 6.34 7.58
CA ILE A 100 8.97 6.81 8.60
C ILE A 100 7.75 5.89 8.64
N PHE A 101 7.22 5.45 7.50
CA PHE A 101 6.00 4.65 7.49
C PHE A 101 6.19 3.23 8.00
N SER A 102 7.33 2.61 7.67
CA SER A 102 7.68 1.30 8.21
C SER A 102 7.87 1.39 9.73
N ALA A 103 8.65 2.35 10.22
CA ALA A 103 8.86 2.57 11.65
C ALA A 103 7.57 2.92 12.41
N ALA A 104 6.74 3.82 11.86
CA ALA A 104 5.46 4.20 12.46
C ALA A 104 4.50 3.01 12.56
N SER A 105 4.56 2.06 11.62
CA SER A 105 3.75 0.84 11.69
C SER A 105 4.07 0.00 12.93
N PHE A 106 5.33 -0.05 13.36
CA PHE A 106 5.74 -0.70 14.61
C PHE A 106 5.39 0.14 15.82
N TRP A 107 5.54 1.47 15.73
CA TRP A 107 5.25 2.39 16.82
C TRP A 107 3.77 2.37 17.25
N LEU A 108 2.87 2.21 16.28
CA LEU A 108 1.42 2.20 16.49
C LEU A 108 0.89 0.86 17.05
N VAL A 109 1.74 -0.17 17.17
CA VAL A 109 1.35 -1.44 17.80
C VAL A 109 1.11 -1.21 19.30
N PRO A 110 -0.06 -1.57 19.86
CA PRO A 110 -0.35 -1.40 21.28
C PRO A 110 0.66 -2.15 22.16
N ALA A 111 1.28 -1.47 23.11
CA ALA A 111 2.27 -2.05 24.01
C ALA A 111 1.64 -2.77 25.23
N ALA A 112 0.40 -2.42 25.58
CA ALA A 112 -0.33 -2.98 26.71
C ALA A 112 -1.80 -3.25 26.37
N SER A 113 -2.43 -4.16 27.11
CA SER A 113 -3.86 -4.49 26.98
C SER A 113 -4.80 -3.33 27.37
N GLY A 114 -4.31 -2.32 28.10
CA GLY A 114 -5.08 -1.10 28.40
C GLY A 114 -5.19 -0.12 27.22
N ASP A 115 -4.23 -0.14 26.29
CA ASP A 115 -4.14 0.81 25.16
C ASP A 115 -4.95 0.37 23.93
N LEU A 116 -5.66 -0.75 24.03
CA LEU A 116 -6.26 -1.47 22.90
C LEU A 116 -7.31 -0.66 22.15
N SER A 117 -8.23 -0.05 22.87
CA SER A 117 -9.32 0.72 22.27
C SER A 117 -8.81 1.98 21.55
N VAL A 118 -7.73 2.58 22.05
CA VAL A 118 -7.17 3.83 21.54
C VAL A 118 -6.29 3.58 20.32
N MET A 119 -5.39 2.61 20.38
CA MET A 119 -4.34 2.42 19.36
C MET A 119 -4.72 1.47 18.21
N ALA A 120 -5.69 0.57 18.40
CA ALA A 120 -6.05 -0.41 17.37
C ALA A 120 -6.63 0.24 16.09
N LYS A 121 -7.41 1.33 16.24
CA LYS A 121 -8.02 2.03 15.11
C LYS A 121 -6.99 2.83 14.27
N PRO A 122 -6.09 3.62 14.88
CA PRO A 122 -4.96 4.23 14.17
C PRO A 122 -4.08 3.19 13.46
N TYR A 123 -3.73 2.10 14.14
CA TYR A 123 -2.89 1.04 13.57
C TYR A 123 -3.51 0.42 12.30
N ARG A 124 -4.80 0.08 12.34
CA ARG A 124 -5.54 -0.45 11.19
C ARG A 124 -5.55 0.53 10.00
N ARG A 125 -5.77 1.80 10.28
CA ARG A 125 -5.74 2.86 9.25
C ARG A 125 -4.35 3.01 8.65
N TRP A 126 -3.30 2.86 9.47
CA TRP A 126 -1.91 2.93 9.01
C TRP A 126 -1.56 1.77 8.07
N LYS A 127 -1.93 0.53 8.43
CA LYS A 127 -1.76 -0.63 7.54
C LYS A 127 -2.50 -0.45 6.21
N PHE A 128 -3.70 0.11 6.26
CA PHE A 128 -4.43 0.42 5.05
C PHE A 128 -3.72 1.51 4.21
N LEU A 129 -3.21 2.59 4.81
CA LEU A 129 -2.42 3.61 4.11
C LEU A 129 -1.16 3.02 3.45
N MET A 130 -0.45 2.12 4.14
CA MET A 130 0.69 1.38 3.59
C MET A 130 0.31 0.58 2.33
N SER A 131 -0.90 0.03 2.31
CA SER A 131 -1.45 -0.71 1.16
C SER A 131 -1.75 0.21 -0.02
N ILE A 132 -2.20 1.44 0.23
CA ILE A 132 -2.42 2.45 -0.82
C ILE A 132 -1.09 2.75 -1.54
N PHE A 133 0.01 2.94 -0.79
CA PHE A 133 1.34 3.10 -1.39
C PHE A 133 1.77 1.85 -2.18
N GLY A 134 1.44 0.65 -1.67
CA GLY A 134 1.62 -0.61 -2.38
C GLY A 134 0.95 -0.63 -3.75
N VAL A 135 -0.36 -0.37 -3.78
CA VAL A 135 -1.15 -0.33 -5.01
C VAL A 135 -0.66 0.78 -5.95
N ALA A 136 -0.38 1.97 -5.42
CA ALA A 136 0.17 3.09 -6.20
C ALA A 136 1.46 2.70 -6.91
N GLY A 137 2.40 2.08 -6.20
CA GLY A 137 3.67 1.67 -6.78
C GLY A 137 3.55 0.52 -7.77
N ILE A 138 2.69 -0.48 -7.50
CA ILE A 138 2.43 -1.57 -8.45
C ILE A 138 1.92 -0.99 -9.77
N TRP A 139 0.92 -0.12 -9.74
CA TRP A 139 0.38 0.49 -10.96
C TRP A 139 1.36 1.46 -11.61
N ASN A 140 2.17 2.18 -10.83
CA ASN A 140 3.23 3.02 -11.36
C ASN A 140 4.26 2.19 -12.14
N GLY A 141 4.69 1.06 -11.58
CA GLY A 141 5.61 0.14 -12.24
C GLY A 141 5.01 -0.44 -13.53
N VAL A 142 3.77 -0.94 -13.48
CA VAL A 142 3.10 -1.47 -14.67
C VAL A 142 2.93 -0.42 -15.76
N LYS A 143 2.48 0.79 -15.41
CA LYS A 143 2.31 1.88 -16.39
C LYS A 143 3.64 2.39 -16.93
N ALA A 144 4.71 2.42 -16.12
CA ALA A 144 6.04 2.76 -16.60
C ALA A 144 6.54 1.73 -17.62
N LEU A 145 6.46 0.43 -17.30
CA LEU A 145 6.86 -0.65 -18.22
C LEU A 145 6.05 -0.65 -19.51
N GLU A 146 4.76 -0.33 -19.43
CA GLU A 146 3.85 -0.19 -20.58
C GLU A 146 4.24 0.99 -21.48
N ILE A 147 4.43 2.19 -20.90
CA ILE A 147 4.75 3.41 -21.65
C ILE A 147 6.16 3.37 -22.24
N PHE A 148 7.14 2.83 -21.51
CA PHE A 148 8.50 2.62 -22.04
C PHE A 148 8.61 1.43 -23.00
N GLN A 149 7.49 0.74 -23.29
CA GLN A 149 7.42 -0.39 -24.21
C GLN A 149 8.39 -1.54 -23.86
N VAL A 150 8.77 -1.66 -22.58
CA VAL A 150 9.64 -2.74 -22.08
C VAL A 150 8.92 -4.09 -22.20
N THR A 151 7.60 -4.09 -22.06
CA THR A 151 6.77 -5.29 -22.21
C THR A 151 5.83 -5.16 -23.39
N GLN A 152 5.84 -6.14 -24.29
CA GLN A 152 5.02 -6.13 -25.52
C GLN A 152 4.14 -7.38 -25.62
N GLY A 153 3.09 -7.29 -26.45
CA GLY A 153 2.18 -8.40 -26.74
C GLY A 153 1.55 -9.03 -25.49
N ASN A 154 1.59 -10.36 -25.41
CA ASN A 154 1.00 -11.14 -24.33
C ASN A 154 1.58 -10.81 -22.95
N LEU A 155 2.85 -10.38 -22.88
CA LEU A 155 3.49 -10.03 -21.61
C LEU A 155 2.84 -8.77 -20.98
N ARG A 156 2.48 -7.78 -21.80
CA ARG A 156 1.75 -6.58 -21.34
C ARG A 156 0.41 -6.97 -20.72
N PHE A 157 -0.37 -7.81 -21.41
CA PHE A 157 -1.65 -8.29 -20.91
C PHE A 157 -1.49 -9.09 -19.61
N GLY A 158 -0.48 -9.96 -19.54
CA GLY A 158 -0.15 -10.73 -18.34
C GLY A 158 0.19 -9.84 -17.14
N LEU A 159 0.99 -8.79 -17.33
CA LEU A 159 1.36 -7.85 -16.27
C LEU A 159 0.17 -7.03 -15.75
N VAL A 160 -0.65 -6.50 -16.65
CA VAL A 160 -1.87 -5.76 -16.26
C VAL A 160 -2.83 -6.66 -15.50
N SER A 161 -3.05 -7.89 -16.00
CA SER A 161 -3.91 -8.87 -15.33
C SER A 161 -3.39 -9.24 -13.94
N LEU A 162 -2.07 -9.42 -13.80
CA LEU A 162 -1.43 -9.67 -12.50
C LEU A 162 -1.61 -8.49 -11.55
N ALA A 163 -1.45 -7.24 -12.00
CA ALA A 163 -1.66 -6.07 -11.17
C ALA A 163 -3.12 -5.91 -10.72
N ILE A 164 -4.09 -6.22 -11.58
CA ILE A 164 -5.51 -6.27 -11.20
C ILE A 164 -5.72 -7.32 -10.11
N LEU A 165 -5.23 -8.54 -10.32
CA LEU A 165 -5.36 -9.63 -9.35
C LEU A 165 -4.76 -9.24 -7.99
N LEU A 166 -3.54 -8.72 -7.97
CA LEU A 166 -2.88 -8.26 -6.75
C LEU A 166 -3.66 -7.14 -6.07
N THR A 167 -4.17 -6.17 -6.82
CA THR A 167 -4.98 -5.06 -6.28
C THR A 167 -6.28 -5.56 -5.66
N VAL A 168 -6.94 -6.53 -6.29
CA VAL A 168 -8.16 -7.17 -5.76
C VAL A 168 -7.84 -7.98 -4.50
N MET A 169 -6.73 -8.73 -4.47
CA MET A 169 -6.30 -9.46 -3.28
C MET A 169 -6.00 -8.52 -2.11
N ILE A 170 -5.30 -7.41 -2.36
CA ILE A 170 -5.05 -6.36 -1.35
C ILE A 170 -6.37 -5.77 -0.85
N SER A 171 -7.36 -5.61 -1.73
CA SER A 171 -8.68 -5.09 -1.38
C SER A 171 -9.48 -6.03 -0.49
N ILE A 172 -9.48 -7.33 -0.82
CA ILE A 172 -10.07 -8.41 -0.04
C ILE A 172 -9.45 -8.41 1.36
N TRP A 173 -8.13 -8.43 1.43
CA TRP A 173 -7.40 -8.39 2.70
C TRP A 173 -7.75 -7.13 3.51
N GLY A 174 -7.79 -5.97 2.85
CA GLY A 174 -8.22 -4.72 3.47
C GLY A 174 -9.63 -4.82 4.07
N TRP A 175 -10.61 -5.37 3.33
CA TRP A 175 -11.98 -5.55 3.83
C TRP A 175 -12.05 -6.50 5.04
N GLN A 176 -11.31 -7.60 5.02
CA GLN A 176 -11.20 -8.52 6.16
C GLN A 176 -10.63 -7.82 7.39
N GLU A 177 -9.65 -6.94 7.21
CA GLU A 177 -9.06 -6.18 8.30
C GLU A 177 -10.08 -5.23 8.96
N TYR A 178 -11.08 -4.76 8.20
CA TYR A 178 -12.22 -4.01 8.75
C TYR A 178 -13.29 -4.90 9.39
N GLY A 179 -13.08 -6.21 9.49
CA GLY A 179 -13.98 -7.17 10.14
C GLY A 179 -15.15 -7.62 9.25
N LEU A 180 -15.07 -7.39 7.94
CA LEU A 180 -16.12 -7.82 7.02
C LEU A 180 -16.07 -9.33 6.80
N VAL A 181 -17.22 -9.99 6.94
CA VAL A 181 -17.35 -11.45 6.85
C VAL A 181 -17.41 -11.91 5.39
N TYR A 182 -16.80 -13.05 5.10
CA TYR A 182 -16.92 -13.72 3.81
C TYR A 182 -18.37 -14.12 3.53
N SER A 183 -19.00 -13.42 2.59
CA SER A 183 -20.36 -13.63 2.15
C SER A 183 -20.45 -13.61 0.62
N LYS A 184 -21.60 -13.96 0.05
CA LYS A 184 -21.82 -13.79 -1.39
C LYS A 184 -21.62 -12.34 -1.83
N LYS A 185 -22.08 -11.37 -1.00
CA LYS A 185 -21.87 -9.93 -1.24
C LYS A 185 -20.38 -9.57 -1.33
N PHE A 186 -19.56 -10.18 -0.47
CA PHE A 186 -18.10 -10.00 -0.46
C PHE A 186 -17.47 -10.45 -1.77
N LEU A 187 -17.80 -11.66 -2.26
CA LEU A 187 -17.27 -12.17 -3.52
C LEU A 187 -17.75 -11.36 -4.72
N THR A 188 -19.03 -10.96 -4.73
CA THR A 188 -19.56 -10.10 -5.80
C THR A 188 -18.86 -8.75 -5.83
N ALA A 189 -18.55 -8.17 -4.66
CA ALA A 189 -17.81 -6.92 -4.58
C ALA A 189 -16.38 -7.07 -5.12
N ALA A 190 -15.68 -8.16 -4.79
CA ALA A 190 -14.36 -8.43 -5.35
C ALA A 190 -14.38 -8.56 -6.88
N LEU A 191 -15.39 -9.25 -7.44
CA LEU A 191 -15.55 -9.38 -8.89
C LEU A 191 -15.86 -8.04 -9.56
N VAL A 192 -16.78 -7.26 -9.00
CA VAL A 192 -17.10 -5.91 -9.49
C VAL A 192 -15.87 -5.02 -9.48
N LEU A 193 -15.07 -5.08 -8.41
CA LEU A 193 -13.81 -4.34 -8.33
C LEU A 193 -12.85 -4.75 -9.44
N ALA A 194 -12.68 -6.06 -9.68
CA ALA A 194 -11.81 -6.57 -10.74
C ALA A 194 -12.22 -6.06 -12.12
N VAL A 195 -13.51 -6.12 -12.45
CA VAL A 195 -14.06 -5.61 -13.73
C VAL A 195 -13.84 -4.11 -13.84
N CYS A 196 -14.17 -3.34 -12.80
CA CYS A 196 -13.96 -1.88 -12.83
C CYS A 196 -12.49 -1.51 -13.02
N LEU A 197 -11.57 -2.21 -12.35
CA LEU A 197 -10.13 -1.97 -12.53
C LEU A 197 -9.67 -2.32 -13.94
N ALA A 198 -10.18 -3.40 -14.54
CA ALA A 198 -9.88 -3.76 -15.92
C ALA A 198 -10.32 -2.66 -16.91
N GLU A 199 -11.57 -2.18 -16.77
CA GLU A 199 -12.11 -1.10 -17.61
C GLU A 199 -11.32 0.20 -17.43
N VAL A 200 -11.03 0.60 -16.18
CA VAL A 200 -10.24 1.82 -15.91
C VAL A 200 -8.82 1.68 -16.46
N ALA A 201 -8.17 0.53 -16.30
CA ALA A 201 -6.84 0.28 -16.83
C ALA A 201 -6.82 0.32 -18.36
N TYR A 202 -7.87 -0.18 -19.01
CA TYR A 202 -8.07 -0.11 -20.46
C TYR A 202 -8.27 1.32 -20.95
N VAL A 203 -9.19 2.07 -20.33
CA VAL A 203 -9.42 3.49 -20.68
C VAL A 203 -8.16 4.32 -20.52
N LEU A 204 -7.43 4.16 -19.41
CA LEU A 204 -6.17 4.87 -19.17
C LEU A 204 -5.04 4.45 -20.11
N ALA A 205 -5.11 3.26 -20.73
CA ALA A 205 -4.16 2.85 -21.75
C ALA A 205 -4.39 3.56 -23.10
N LEU A 206 -5.60 4.07 -23.34
CA LEU A 206 -5.93 4.86 -24.53
C LEU A 206 -5.60 6.35 -24.35
N TRP A 207 -5.47 6.81 -23.12
CA TRP A 207 -5.22 8.22 -22.82
C TRP A 207 -3.72 8.53 -22.92
N PRO A 208 -3.33 9.69 -23.49
CA PRO A 208 -1.92 10.10 -23.62
C PRO A 208 -1.37 10.67 -22.30
N LEU A 209 -1.55 9.95 -21.20
CA LEU A 209 -1.09 10.35 -19.87
C LEU A 209 0.25 9.69 -19.54
N GLY A 210 1.10 10.43 -18.80
CA GLY A 210 2.33 9.86 -18.23
C GLY A 210 2.04 8.78 -17.18
N TYR A 211 2.99 7.86 -16.95
CA TYR A 211 2.80 6.70 -16.08
C TYR A 211 2.40 7.08 -14.65
N PHE A 212 2.98 8.16 -14.12
CA PHE A 212 2.67 8.66 -12.78
C PHE A 212 1.25 9.21 -12.67
N ALA A 213 0.77 9.94 -13.68
CA ALA A 213 -0.59 10.46 -13.71
C ALA A 213 -1.61 9.31 -13.84
N SER A 214 -1.36 8.37 -14.75
CA SER A 214 -2.19 7.19 -14.96
C SER A 214 -2.25 6.31 -13.71
N SER A 215 -1.12 6.05 -13.05
CA SER A 215 -1.07 5.25 -11.83
C SER A 215 -1.78 5.92 -10.67
N PHE A 216 -1.64 7.25 -10.53
CA PHE A 216 -2.36 8.03 -9.54
C PHE A 216 -3.88 7.98 -9.74
N ILE A 217 -4.36 8.25 -10.96
CA ILE A 217 -5.80 8.20 -11.27
C ILE A 217 -6.36 6.80 -10.99
N LEU A 218 -5.65 5.76 -11.43
CA LEU A 218 -6.09 4.39 -11.22
C LEU A 218 -6.17 4.05 -9.73
N THR A 219 -5.14 4.41 -8.95
CA THR A 219 -5.13 4.19 -7.49
C THR A 219 -6.22 4.99 -6.80
N TRP A 220 -6.48 6.22 -7.25
CA TRP A 220 -7.56 7.04 -6.72
C TRP A 220 -8.93 6.42 -7.00
N VAL A 221 -9.21 6.01 -8.25
CA VAL A 221 -10.46 5.35 -8.63
C VAL A 221 -10.63 4.03 -7.85
N TRP A 222 -9.56 3.23 -7.77
CA TRP A 222 -9.52 2.02 -6.96
C TRP A 222 -9.94 2.30 -5.51
N TYR A 223 -9.34 3.30 -4.86
CA TYR A 223 -9.62 3.65 -3.48
C TYR A 223 -11.08 4.07 -3.28
N MET A 224 -11.62 4.86 -4.21
CA MET A 224 -13.02 5.30 -4.16
C MET A 224 -13.97 4.10 -4.29
N ILE A 225 -13.76 3.23 -5.28
CA ILE A 225 -14.56 2.01 -5.46
C ILE A 225 -14.42 1.10 -4.24
N TRP A 226 -13.21 0.94 -3.71
CA TRP A 226 -12.94 0.14 -2.52
C TRP A 226 -13.76 0.62 -1.32
N LEU A 227 -13.87 1.94 -1.11
CA LEU A 227 -14.71 2.52 -0.05
C LEU A 227 -16.19 2.24 -0.28
N PHE A 228 -16.71 2.48 -1.48
CA PHE A 228 -18.13 2.23 -1.80
C PHE A 228 -18.49 0.76 -1.60
N LEU A 229 -17.66 -0.14 -2.09
CA LEU A 229 -17.85 -1.59 -1.95
C LEU A 229 -17.75 -2.04 -0.49
N ARG A 230 -16.83 -1.46 0.30
CA ARG A 230 -16.74 -1.74 1.74
C ARG A 230 -18.07 -1.46 2.44
N PHE A 231 -18.70 -0.31 2.16
CA PHE A 231 -19.99 0.03 2.75
C PHE A 231 -21.14 -0.82 2.22
N TYR A 232 -21.12 -1.20 0.95
CA TYR A 232 -22.08 -2.15 0.38
C TYR A 232 -22.03 -3.53 1.08
N ILE A 233 -20.83 -3.98 1.45
CA ILE A 233 -20.64 -5.25 2.18
C ILE A 233 -21.11 -5.10 3.65
N SER A 234 -20.94 -3.93 4.26
CA SER A 234 -21.35 -3.69 5.65
C SER A 234 -22.87 -3.57 5.81
N ASP A 235 -23.39 -4.01 6.95
CA ASP A 235 -24.82 -3.90 7.25
C ASP A 235 -25.27 -2.46 7.53
N GLU A 236 -24.34 -1.58 7.92
CA GLU A 236 -24.60 -0.17 8.24
C GLU A 236 -24.90 0.69 7.00
N GLY A 237 -24.52 0.23 5.80
CA GLY A 237 -24.66 0.98 4.55
C GLY A 237 -23.81 2.26 4.48
N ILE A 238 -24.17 3.16 3.55
CA ILE A 238 -23.45 4.44 3.35
C ILE A 238 -24.24 5.59 3.98
N ASP A 239 -23.67 6.22 5.01
CA ASP A 239 -24.13 7.53 5.49
C ASP A 239 -23.57 8.64 4.58
N MET A 240 -24.34 8.98 3.54
CA MET A 240 -23.97 10.02 2.56
C MET A 240 -23.81 11.41 3.19
N ALA A 241 -24.56 11.73 4.25
CA ALA A 241 -24.52 13.05 4.86
C ALA A 241 -23.16 13.31 5.53
N ARG A 242 -22.59 12.29 6.17
CA ARG A 242 -21.25 12.37 6.77
C ARG A 242 -20.13 12.30 5.74
N GLN A 243 -20.33 11.57 4.64
CA GLN A 243 -19.29 11.32 3.64
C GLN A 243 -19.19 12.41 2.57
N ARG A 244 -20.21 13.24 2.37
CA ARG A 244 -20.24 14.26 1.29
C ARG A 244 -19.00 15.16 1.28
N TRP A 245 -18.55 15.61 2.45
CA TRP A 245 -17.41 16.51 2.55
C TRP A 245 -16.12 15.80 2.21
N PHE A 246 -15.96 14.56 2.68
CA PHE A 246 -14.82 13.73 2.33
C PHE A 246 -14.75 13.49 0.82
N LEU A 247 -15.86 13.15 0.17
CA LEU A 247 -15.91 12.95 -1.28
C LEU A 247 -15.60 14.25 -2.04
N LEU A 248 -16.18 15.37 -1.61
CA LEU A 248 -15.97 16.68 -2.24
C LEU A 248 -14.51 17.13 -2.13
N PHE A 249 -13.88 16.98 -0.96
CA PHE A 249 -12.46 17.27 -0.81
C PHE A 249 -11.60 16.36 -1.69
N ASN A 250 -11.88 15.06 -1.76
CA ASN A 250 -11.13 14.14 -2.63
C ASN A 250 -11.23 14.51 -4.11
N VAL A 251 -12.43 14.88 -4.59
CA VAL A 251 -12.63 15.33 -5.97
C VAL A 251 -11.89 16.65 -6.22
N ALA A 252 -11.98 17.62 -5.30
CA ALA A 252 -11.26 18.88 -5.43
C ALA A 252 -9.74 18.67 -5.49
N PHE A 253 -9.18 17.80 -4.65
CA PHE A 253 -7.75 17.45 -4.69
C PHE A 253 -7.37 16.74 -5.99
N LEU A 254 -8.22 15.84 -6.51
CA LEU A 254 -7.99 15.23 -7.81
C LEU A 254 -7.95 16.29 -8.93
N LEU A 255 -8.89 17.25 -8.93
CA LEU A 255 -8.91 18.31 -9.93
C LEU A 255 -7.66 19.20 -9.85
N ILE A 256 -7.24 19.57 -8.64
CA ILE A 256 -5.98 20.31 -8.42
C ILE A 256 -4.79 19.51 -8.97
N PHE A 257 -4.71 18.22 -8.67
CA PHE A 257 -3.66 17.35 -9.22
C PHE A 257 -3.69 17.31 -10.76
N LEU A 258 -4.86 17.11 -11.36
CA LEU A 258 -5.02 17.07 -12.81
C LEU A 258 -4.68 18.40 -13.49
N ILE A 259 -4.96 19.54 -12.88
CA ILE A 259 -4.69 20.86 -13.47
C ILE A 259 -3.20 21.23 -13.33
N PHE A 260 -2.61 21.01 -12.16
CA PHE A 260 -1.28 21.55 -11.84
C PHE A 260 -0.14 20.55 -12.04
N VAL A 261 -0.40 19.24 -11.97
CA VAL A 261 0.64 18.21 -12.06
C VAL A 261 0.63 17.51 -13.41
N VAL A 262 -0.56 17.19 -13.93
CA VAL A 262 -0.67 16.51 -15.22
C VAL A 262 -0.40 17.50 -16.34
N ARG A 263 0.70 17.26 -17.07
CA ARG A 263 0.98 17.98 -18.32
C ARG A 263 0.14 17.39 -19.44
N TRP A 264 -1.00 18.01 -19.70
CA TRP A 264 -1.81 17.74 -20.88
C TRP A 264 -1.00 18.16 -22.11
N ARG A 265 -0.68 17.20 -22.98
CA ARG A 265 -0.08 17.43 -24.29
C ARG A 265 -1.09 17.15 -25.38
#